data_AF-A0A2E7VS80-F1
#
_entry.id   AF-A0A2E7VS80-F1
#
_cell.length_a   1.000
_cell.length_b   1.000
_cell.length_c   1.000
_cell.angle_alpha   90.00
_cell.angle_beta   90.00
_cell.angle_gamma   90.00
#
_symmetry.space_group_name_H-M   'P 1'
#
loop_
_entity.id
_entity.type
_entity.pdbx_description
1 polymer ?
#
loop_
_entity_poly.entity_id
_entity_poly.type
_entity_poly.pdbx_seq_one_letter_code
_entity_poly.pdbx_strand_id
1 'polypeptide(L)'
;MPKNNYKPRYDDTRIGYFTTQTNHMTTLDRVNYRDFINRWNLIKKDPSKNLSEPVKPIVWWIENTTPYELRDIIKEGVESWNMAFEKAGFKNAIIVKIQPDTATWEAGDIRYNVLRWTSSPNPPWGGYGPSFVNPKTGEILGADIMLEWSYITRRVYEDDLFNDFNENTLNQYCNAGKYQQIETSLGIDYIKAYDLGSEMEKELIKQSLYRLVLHEVGHTLGLNHNFKGSTLLSTEELNNKDIVNKRGVCNSVMEYPAINITKDIKNQGLFFDIKPGIYDNWAIEFGYSQFNNEEQEKIGLKKILSRSTEKNLAFANDALDMRSPGKGTDPNAMIYDLSSNPMEHSLQRINMINNILRELKEKYTKNNDTYQELYRAYRTLVYSYFNALEIVSRQIGGVHIDLSHTNQNSKVKPFESVSLENQQKAMDIISKYGFSNKVILQDDIFPFLQSQRRGFSVSEDPTIHQRILTYQNRLLNHLLHPKVLLRITNSQLYGNEYLLPNYMIDLRNSIFKEDFNSNISTVRQNLQITYIKRLIKIIDDKSKYDNISQSTAHYNLLWIKNNINTNTGNLSSRQHKDYILFLINSINNI
;
A
#
# COMPACT_ATOMS: atom_id res chain seq x y z
N MET A 1 -9.48 -25.78 -25.62
CA MET A 1 -8.91 -24.42 -25.86
C MET A 1 -9.40 -23.93 -27.22
N PRO A 2 -9.80 -22.65 -27.35
CA PRO A 2 -10.18 -22.07 -28.64
C PRO A 2 -9.06 -22.26 -29.66
N LYS A 3 -9.44 -22.59 -30.90
CA LYS A 3 -8.52 -22.55 -32.05
C LYS A 3 -8.72 -21.22 -32.74
N ASN A 4 -7.77 -20.30 -32.58
CA ASN A 4 -7.81 -18.97 -33.20
C ASN A 4 -6.39 -18.58 -33.69
N ASN A 5 -6.29 -17.39 -34.29
CA ASN A 5 -5.06 -16.79 -34.76
C ASN A 5 -4.43 -15.83 -33.73
N TYR A 6 -4.75 -15.99 -32.44
CA TYR A 6 -4.20 -15.13 -31.39
C TYR A 6 -2.67 -15.24 -31.35
N LYS A 7 -2.01 -14.09 -31.36
CA LYS A 7 -0.55 -14.00 -31.21
C LYS A 7 -0.21 -13.62 -29.76
N PRO A 8 0.49 -14.47 -29.01
CA PRO A 8 1.01 -14.13 -27.69
C PRO A 8 1.91 -12.90 -27.77
N ARG A 9 1.90 -12.08 -26.71
CA ARG A 9 2.84 -10.97 -26.54
C ARG A 9 3.80 -11.33 -25.42
N TYR A 10 5.10 -11.24 -25.68
CA TYR A 10 6.13 -11.52 -24.69
C TYR A 10 6.05 -10.55 -23.52
N ASP A 11 6.37 -11.04 -22.31
CA ASP A 11 6.52 -10.16 -21.15
C ASP A 11 7.69 -9.19 -21.29
N ASP A 12 7.65 -8.12 -20.50
CA ASP A 12 8.84 -7.32 -20.22
C ASP A 12 8.85 -6.89 -18.75
N THR A 13 9.98 -7.07 -18.06
CA THR A 13 10.14 -6.78 -16.63
C THR A 13 9.89 -5.32 -16.24
N ARG A 14 9.87 -4.40 -17.22
CA ARG A 14 9.63 -2.96 -16.99
C ARG A 14 8.15 -2.59 -16.90
N ILE A 15 7.23 -3.50 -17.25
CA ILE A 15 5.78 -3.27 -17.28
C ILE A 15 5.03 -4.38 -16.53
N GLY A 16 4.03 -4.00 -15.73
CA GLY A 16 3.28 -4.93 -14.90
C GLY A 16 2.11 -5.60 -15.60
N TYR A 17 2.33 -6.81 -16.11
CA TYR A 17 1.27 -7.72 -16.56
C TYR A 17 1.33 -9.06 -15.82
N PHE A 18 0.17 -9.70 -15.67
CA PHE A 18 0.08 -11.09 -15.24
C PHE A 18 0.62 -11.94 -16.37
N THR A 19 1.34 -13.01 -16.06
CA THR A 19 2.03 -13.80 -17.08
C THR A 19 1.58 -15.25 -17.10
N THR A 20 1.65 -15.84 -18.29
CA THR A 20 1.72 -17.28 -18.49
C THR A 20 3.19 -17.64 -18.69
N GLN A 21 3.80 -18.24 -17.66
CA GLN A 21 5.24 -18.53 -17.66
C GLN A 21 5.56 -19.81 -18.41
N THR A 22 6.51 -19.76 -19.35
CA THR A 22 6.97 -20.95 -20.10
C THR A 22 8.47 -20.88 -20.35
N ASN A 23 9.12 -22.04 -20.52
CA ASN A 23 10.55 -22.12 -20.80
C ASN A 23 10.82 -22.74 -22.17
N HIS A 24 11.79 -22.19 -22.90
CA HIS A 24 12.31 -22.76 -24.14
C HIS A 24 13.40 -23.81 -23.81
N MET A 25 13.00 -25.03 -23.47
CA MET A 25 13.90 -26.08 -22.97
C MET A 25 14.97 -26.57 -23.96
N THR A 26 14.88 -26.19 -25.24
CA THR A 26 15.82 -26.57 -26.30
C THR A 26 16.79 -25.47 -26.71
N THR A 27 16.74 -24.28 -26.08
CA THR A 27 17.76 -23.24 -26.35
C THR A 27 19.09 -23.57 -25.68
N LEU A 28 20.19 -23.11 -26.29
CA LEU A 28 21.52 -23.11 -25.68
C LEU A 28 21.77 -21.84 -24.85
N ASP A 29 20.85 -20.87 -24.87
CA ASP A 29 20.95 -19.64 -24.11
C ASP A 29 20.89 -19.90 -22.60
N ARG A 30 21.64 -19.11 -21.83
CA ARG A 30 21.68 -19.21 -20.36
C ARG A 30 20.37 -18.84 -19.69
N VAL A 31 19.57 -18.00 -20.33
CA VAL A 31 18.24 -17.60 -19.87
C VAL A 31 17.26 -18.12 -20.92
N ASN A 32 16.40 -19.05 -20.52
CA ASN A 32 15.48 -19.75 -21.41
C ASN A 32 14.00 -19.37 -21.19
N TYR A 33 13.74 -18.28 -20.46
CA TYR A 33 12.38 -17.83 -20.19
C TYR A 33 11.70 -17.38 -21.47
N ARG A 34 10.41 -17.72 -21.57
CA ARG A 34 9.54 -17.46 -22.72
C ARG A 34 8.14 -17.14 -22.20
N ASP A 35 8.08 -16.13 -21.36
CA ASP A 35 6.86 -15.74 -20.66
C ASP A 35 6.01 -14.82 -21.56
N PHE A 36 4.70 -14.95 -21.45
CA PHE A 36 3.73 -14.16 -22.21
C PHE A 36 2.84 -13.37 -21.26
N ILE A 37 2.47 -12.14 -21.64
CA ILE A 37 1.47 -11.38 -20.89
C ILE A 37 0.07 -11.96 -21.11
N ASN A 38 -0.73 -11.88 -20.06
CA ASN A 38 -2.14 -12.20 -20.10
C ASN A 38 -2.91 -11.00 -20.66
N ARG A 39 -3.62 -11.16 -21.78
CA ARG A 39 -4.41 -10.07 -22.40
C ARG A 39 -5.56 -10.59 -23.26
N TRP A 40 -6.55 -9.73 -23.53
CA TRP A 40 -7.64 -10.04 -24.44
C TRP A 40 -7.20 -10.04 -25.91
N ASN A 41 -7.86 -10.86 -26.73
CA ASN A 41 -7.68 -10.87 -28.18
C ASN A 41 -8.49 -9.74 -28.85
N LEU A 42 -7.89 -8.55 -28.94
CA LEU A 42 -8.46 -7.42 -29.68
C LEU A 42 -7.82 -7.30 -31.06
N ILE A 43 -8.67 -7.23 -32.09
CA ILE A 43 -8.28 -7.05 -33.50
C ILE A 43 -9.03 -5.85 -34.06
N LYS A 44 -8.32 -4.89 -34.67
CA LYS A 44 -8.96 -3.74 -35.32
C LYS A 44 -9.85 -4.22 -36.47
N LYS A 45 -11.08 -3.69 -36.54
CA LYS A 45 -11.99 -3.93 -37.67
C LYS A 45 -11.42 -3.38 -38.98
N ASP A 46 -10.74 -2.24 -38.89
CA ASP A 46 -9.99 -1.61 -39.98
C ASP A 46 -8.54 -1.38 -39.52
N PRO A 47 -7.60 -2.28 -39.89
CA PRO A 47 -6.19 -2.18 -39.51
C PRO A 47 -5.46 -0.99 -40.12
N SER A 48 -5.98 -0.40 -41.19
CA SER A 48 -5.36 0.75 -41.87
C SER A 48 -5.51 2.06 -41.10
N LYS A 49 -6.49 2.13 -40.19
CA LYS A 49 -6.77 3.31 -39.37
C LYS A 49 -5.93 3.33 -38.11
N ASN A 50 -5.48 4.53 -37.75
CA ASN A 50 -4.84 4.79 -36.46
C ASN A 50 -5.76 4.42 -35.30
N LEU A 51 -7.05 4.79 -35.40
CA LEU A 51 -8.09 4.47 -34.44
C LEU A 51 -9.22 3.68 -35.11
N SER A 52 -9.57 2.51 -34.55
CA SER A 52 -10.57 1.60 -35.13
C SER A 52 -11.34 0.87 -34.03
N GLU A 53 -12.61 0.57 -34.26
CA GLU A 53 -13.34 -0.33 -33.35
C GLU A 53 -12.76 -1.75 -33.44
N PRO A 54 -12.76 -2.53 -32.35
CA PRO A 54 -12.38 -3.93 -32.42
C PRO A 54 -13.44 -4.75 -33.17
N VAL A 55 -13.02 -5.84 -33.81
CA VAL A 55 -13.94 -6.85 -34.38
C VAL A 55 -14.81 -7.44 -33.28
N LYS A 56 -14.22 -7.74 -32.11
CA LYS A 56 -14.92 -8.20 -30.90
C LYS A 56 -14.52 -7.30 -29.72
N PRO A 57 -15.39 -6.39 -29.25
CA PRO A 57 -15.12 -5.62 -28.04
C PRO A 57 -15.18 -6.51 -26.78
N ILE A 58 -14.54 -6.05 -25.71
CA ILE A 58 -14.68 -6.64 -24.38
C ILE A 58 -16.01 -6.13 -23.81
N VAL A 59 -17.01 -7.00 -23.79
CA VAL A 59 -18.35 -6.67 -23.29
C VAL A 59 -18.46 -7.08 -21.83
N TRP A 60 -18.81 -6.13 -20.98
CA TRP A 60 -19.16 -6.34 -19.57
C TRP A 60 -20.67 -6.20 -19.37
N TRP A 61 -21.23 -7.02 -18.50
CA TRP A 61 -22.64 -6.96 -18.12
C TRP A 61 -22.78 -6.64 -16.64
N ILE A 62 -23.48 -5.55 -16.32
CA ILE A 62 -23.93 -5.26 -14.97
C ILE A 62 -25.10 -6.20 -14.64
N GLU A 63 -24.94 -7.00 -13.60
CA GLU A 63 -25.97 -7.92 -13.11
C GLU A 63 -27.21 -7.16 -12.59
N ASN A 64 -28.40 -7.73 -12.77
CA ASN A 64 -29.67 -7.10 -12.40
C ASN A 64 -29.80 -6.79 -10.90
N THR A 65 -29.07 -7.51 -10.06
CA THR A 65 -29.02 -7.31 -8.60
C THR A 65 -28.26 -6.05 -8.20
N THR A 66 -27.48 -5.45 -9.11
CA THR A 66 -26.74 -4.22 -8.84
C THR A 66 -27.71 -3.06 -8.58
N PRO A 67 -27.56 -2.32 -7.45
CA PRO A 67 -28.41 -1.17 -7.14
C PRO A 67 -28.39 -0.13 -8.26
N TYR A 68 -29.56 0.41 -8.60
CA TYR A 68 -29.73 1.32 -9.75
C TYR A 68 -28.83 2.55 -9.66
N GLU A 69 -28.71 3.12 -8.46
CA GLU A 69 -27.91 4.30 -8.17
C GLU A 69 -26.40 4.10 -8.38
N LEU A 70 -25.92 2.86 -8.44
CA LEU A 70 -24.49 2.56 -8.65
C LEU A 70 -24.16 2.20 -10.10
N ARG A 71 -25.17 1.87 -10.92
CA ARG A 71 -24.96 1.34 -12.28
C ARG A 71 -24.22 2.33 -13.18
N ASP A 72 -24.56 3.61 -13.09
CA ASP A 72 -23.92 4.65 -13.91
C ASP A 72 -22.45 4.83 -13.51
N ILE A 73 -22.15 4.87 -12.20
CA ILE A 73 -20.78 4.98 -11.68
C ILE A 73 -19.94 3.78 -12.13
N ILE A 74 -20.48 2.56 -12.00
CA ILE A 74 -19.79 1.33 -12.42
C ILE A 74 -19.55 1.35 -13.92
N LYS A 75 -20.57 1.72 -14.71
CA LYS A 75 -20.47 1.82 -16.16
C LYS A 75 -19.39 2.82 -16.59
N GLU A 76 -19.43 4.03 -16.05
CA GLU A 76 -18.43 5.07 -16.34
C GLU A 76 -17.02 4.62 -15.95
N GLY A 77 -16.86 4.01 -14.77
CA GLY A 77 -15.59 3.45 -14.31
C GLY A 77 -15.00 2.44 -15.29
N VAL A 78 -15.79 1.47 -15.73
CA VAL A 78 -15.34 0.44 -16.69
C VAL A 78 -15.07 1.04 -18.08
N GLU A 79 -15.96 1.89 -18.59
CA GLU A 79 -15.81 2.47 -19.94
C GLU A 79 -14.70 3.51 -20.02
N SER A 80 -14.27 4.11 -18.91
CA SER A 80 -13.15 5.06 -18.88
C SER A 80 -11.81 4.46 -19.31
N TRP A 81 -11.65 3.13 -19.22
CA TRP A 81 -10.51 2.41 -19.78
C TRP A 81 -10.40 2.55 -21.30
N ASN A 82 -11.48 2.92 -22.01
CA ASN A 82 -11.39 3.25 -23.44
C ASN A 82 -10.38 4.37 -23.71
N MET A 83 -10.16 5.30 -22.78
CA MET A 83 -9.13 6.33 -22.92
C MET A 83 -7.72 5.74 -23.09
N ALA A 84 -7.42 4.65 -22.38
CA ALA A 84 -6.15 3.92 -22.50
C ALA A 84 -6.11 3.13 -23.81
N PHE A 85 -7.21 2.49 -24.19
CA PHE A 85 -7.31 1.74 -25.45
C PHE A 85 -7.21 2.62 -26.70
N GLU A 86 -7.64 3.88 -26.63
CA GLU A 86 -7.44 4.85 -27.71
C GLU A 86 -5.95 5.07 -28.00
N LYS A 87 -5.08 5.01 -26.97
CA LYS A 87 -3.61 5.06 -27.14
C LYS A 87 -3.07 3.81 -27.84
N ALA A 88 -3.69 2.66 -27.62
CA ALA A 88 -3.40 1.42 -28.34
C ALA A 88 -4.06 1.37 -29.75
N GLY A 89 -4.81 2.40 -30.13
CA GLY A 89 -5.47 2.51 -31.44
C GLY A 89 -6.87 1.92 -31.51
N PHE A 90 -7.52 1.63 -30.38
CA PHE A 90 -8.90 1.14 -30.34
C PHE A 90 -9.89 2.19 -29.86
N LYS A 91 -11.02 2.33 -30.55
CA LYS A 91 -12.20 3.04 -30.04
C LYS A 91 -13.23 2.02 -29.57
N ASN A 92 -13.95 2.30 -28.49
CA ASN A 92 -15.01 1.42 -27.97
C ASN A 92 -14.50 -0.03 -27.76
N ALA A 93 -13.27 -0.16 -27.24
CA ALA A 93 -12.67 -1.45 -26.92
C ALA A 93 -13.46 -2.19 -25.83
N ILE A 94 -13.97 -1.42 -24.87
CA ILE A 94 -14.79 -1.88 -23.76
C ILE A 94 -16.20 -1.31 -23.90
N ILE A 95 -17.20 -2.16 -23.71
CA ILE A 95 -18.62 -1.79 -23.75
C ILE A 95 -19.29 -2.36 -22.50
N VAL A 96 -20.04 -1.53 -21.78
CA VAL A 96 -20.85 -1.99 -20.64
C VAL A 96 -22.32 -2.02 -21.01
N LYS A 97 -22.96 -3.15 -20.70
CA LYS A 97 -24.39 -3.36 -20.85
C LYS A 97 -25.02 -3.71 -19.51
N ILE A 98 -26.32 -3.54 -19.41
CA ILE A 98 -27.11 -4.03 -18.27
C ILE A 98 -27.70 -5.37 -18.71
N GLN A 99 -27.60 -6.39 -17.87
CA GLN A 99 -28.25 -7.66 -18.11
C GLN A 99 -29.77 -7.43 -18.24
N PRO A 100 -30.43 -7.89 -19.33
CA PRO A 100 -31.87 -7.73 -19.47
C PRO A 100 -32.61 -8.61 -18.46
N ASP A 101 -33.78 -8.17 -17.98
CA ASP A 101 -34.66 -9.02 -17.14
C ASP A 101 -35.15 -10.27 -17.87
N THR A 102 -35.09 -10.27 -19.21
CA THR A 102 -35.41 -11.42 -20.07
C THR A 102 -34.22 -12.35 -20.35
N ALA A 103 -33.05 -12.09 -19.74
CA ALA A 103 -31.87 -12.92 -19.95
C ALA A 103 -32.11 -14.35 -19.43
N THR A 104 -31.77 -15.36 -20.24
CA THR A 104 -31.85 -16.78 -19.84
C THR A 104 -30.53 -17.32 -19.29
N TRP A 105 -29.55 -16.44 -19.06
CA TRP A 105 -28.22 -16.77 -18.55
C TRP A 105 -28.00 -16.09 -17.20
N GLU A 106 -27.20 -16.70 -16.35
CA GLU A 106 -26.89 -16.24 -14.99
C GLU A 106 -25.47 -15.69 -14.91
N ALA A 107 -25.17 -14.93 -13.84
CA ALA A 107 -23.87 -14.30 -13.65
C ALA A 107 -22.68 -15.29 -13.70
N GLY A 108 -22.91 -16.57 -13.37
CA GLY A 108 -21.92 -17.66 -13.43
C GLY A 108 -21.59 -18.21 -14.82
N ASP A 109 -22.26 -17.74 -15.87
CA ASP A 109 -22.07 -18.24 -17.23
C ASP A 109 -20.78 -17.68 -17.85
N ILE A 110 -19.78 -18.56 -18.00
CA ILE A 110 -18.45 -18.25 -18.54
C ILE A 110 -18.42 -17.63 -19.95
N ARG A 111 -19.55 -17.59 -20.65
CA ARG A 111 -19.68 -16.93 -21.96
C ARG A 111 -19.80 -15.41 -21.84
N TYR A 112 -20.13 -14.90 -20.66
CA TYR A 112 -20.34 -13.49 -20.37
C TYR A 112 -19.32 -13.03 -19.32
N ASN A 113 -18.81 -11.81 -19.47
CA ASN A 113 -18.06 -11.17 -18.39
C ASN A 113 -19.04 -10.35 -17.55
N VAL A 114 -19.14 -10.65 -16.26
CA VAL A 114 -20.20 -10.08 -15.43
C VAL A 114 -19.61 -9.26 -14.28
N LEU A 115 -20.16 -8.05 -14.12
CA LEU A 115 -19.97 -7.17 -12.97
C LEU A 115 -21.07 -7.51 -11.96
N ARG A 116 -20.69 -8.24 -10.92
CA ARG A 116 -21.60 -8.78 -9.89
C ARG A 116 -21.60 -7.89 -8.67
N TRP A 117 -22.77 -7.74 -8.07
CA TRP A 117 -22.94 -7.02 -6.82
C TRP A 117 -23.36 -7.99 -5.72
N THR A 118 -22.50 -8.17 -4.71
CA THR A 118 -22.70 -9.16 -3.65
C THR A 118 -22.86 -8.50 -2.28
N SER A 119 -23.50 -9.20 -1.34
CA SER A 119 -23.61 -8.76 0.05
C SER A 119 -23.40 -9.97 0.96
N SER A 120 -22.13 -10.26 1.23
CA SER A 120 -21.73 -11.43 2.03
C SER A 120 -21.78 -11.14 3.54
N PRO A 121 -22.21 -12.11 4.40
CA PRO A 121 -22.17 -11.94 5.85
C PRO A 121 -20.76 -11.71 6.42
N ASN A 122 -19.76 -12.40 5.83
CA ASN A 122 -18.33 -12.27 6.11
C ASN A 122 -17.61 -12.08 4.77
N PRO A 123 -17.59 -10.85 4.21
CA PRO A 123 -17.01 -10.59 2.91
C PRO A 123 -15.48 -10.73 3.01
N PRO A 124 -14.86 -11.62 2.25
CA PRO A 124 -13.41 -11.80 2.32
C PRO A 124 -12.62 -10.73 1.52
N TRP A 125 -13.29 -9.91 0.71
CA TRP A 125 -12.72 -8.82 -0.10
C TRP A 125 -13.72 -7.66 -0.28
N GLY A 126 -13.23 -6.48 -0.69
CA GLY A 126 -14.09 -5.34 -1.09
C GLY A 126 -14.43 -5.32 -2.59
N GLY A 127 -13.54 -5.90 -3.41
CA GLY A 127 -13.68 -6.12 -4.84
C GLY A 127 -12.77 -7.29 -5.26
N TYR A 128 -13.14 -8.01 -6.32
CA TYR A 128 -12.34 -9.14 -6.83
C TYR A 128 -12.58 -9.35 -8.34
N GLY A 129 -11.53 -9.20 -9.16
CA GLY A 129 -11.57 -9.36 -10.61
C GLY A 129 -10.76 -10.52 -11.20
N PRO A 130 -11.12 -11.80 -10.96
CA PRO A 130 -10.42 -12.94 -11.54
C PRO A 130 -10.59 -13.00 -13.06
N SER A 131 -9.55 -13.48 -13.73
CA SER A 131 -9.63 -13.88 -15.13
C SER A 131 -9.06 -15.29 -15.30
N PHE A 132 -9.52 -15.99 -16.34
CA PHE A 132 -8.93 -17.26 -16.75
C PHE A 132 -8.36 -17.14 -18.16
N VAL A 133 -7.21 -17.77 -18.35
CA VAL A 133 -6.41 -17.60 -19.56
C VAL A 133 -6.16 -18.93 -20.26
N ASN A 134 -5.83 -18.85 -21.54
CA ASN A 134 -5.27 -19.97 -22.25
C ASN A 134 -3.84 -20.24 -21.76
N PRO A 135 -3.56 -21.38 -21.11
CA PRO A 135 -2.26 -21.64 -20.47
C PRO A 135 -1.13 -21.87 -21.48
N LYS A 136 -1.42 -21.89 -22.78
CA LYS A 136 -0.41 -22.01 -23.85
C LYS A 136 -0.07 -20.67 -24.51
N THR A 137 -0.94 -19.67 -24.38
CA THR A 137 -0.82 -18.42 -25.14
C THR A 137 -0.96 -17.15 -24.29
N GLY A 138 -1.50 -17.23 -23.07
CA GLY A 138 -1.84 -16.06 -22.26
C GLY A 138 -3.10 -15.30 -22.74
N GLU A 139 -3.88 -15.84 -23.68
CA GLU A 139 -5.13 -15.19 -24.08
C GLU A 139 -6.14 -15.23 -22.93
N ILE A 140 -6.64 -14.07 -22.50
CA ILE A 140 -7.77 -13.99 -21.56
C ILE A 140 -9.03 -14.44 -22.27
N LEU A 141 -9.72 -15.43 -21.70
CA LEU A 141 -10.88 -16.07 -22.29
C LEU A 141 -12.20 -15.62 -21.66
N GLY A 142 -12.14 -15.20 -20.40
CA GLY A 142 -13.27 -14.70 -19.62
C GLY A 142 -12.78 -14.12 -18.30
N ALA A 143 -13.57 -13.22 -17.74
CA ALA A 143 -13.32 -12.60 -16.45
C ALA A 143 -14.65 -12.25 -15.77
N ASP A 144 -14.64 -12.24 -14.44
CA ASP A 144 -15.75 -11.74 -13.64
C ASP A 144 -15.22 -10.70 -12.66
N ILE A 145 -16.04 -9.74 -12.29
CA ILE A 145 -15.73 -8.79 -11.21
C ILE A 145 -16.83 -8.87 -10.18
N MET A 146 -16.46 -9.05 -8.92
CA MET A 146 -17.37 -9.02 -7.79
C MET A 146 -17.12 -7.76 -6.97
N LEU A 147 -18.17 -6.99 -6.70
CA LEU A 147 -18.14 -5.80 -5.85
C LEU A 147 -19.03 -6.06 -4.62
N GLU A 148 -18.47 -5.90 -3.42
CA GLU A 148 -19.18 -6.20 -2.17
C GLU A 148 -19.88 -4.97 -1.60
N TRP A 149 -21.14 -5.13 -1.17
CA TRP A 149 -21.94 -4.09 -0.52
C TRP A 149 -21.26 -3.52 0.72
N SER A 150 -20.51 -4.36 1.45
CA SER A 150 -19.74 -3.93 2.63
C SER A 150 -18.84 -2.73 2.32
N TYR A 151 -18.34 -2.63 1.08
CA TYR A 151 -17.48 -1.55 0.62
C TYR A 151 -18.07 -0.17 0.77
N ILE A 152 -19.37 -0.01 0.50
CA ILE A 152 -20.04 1.28 0.62
C ILE A 152 -20.61 1.54 2.03
N THR A 153 -20.67 0.53 2.90
CA THR A 153 -21.40 0.62 4.18
C THR A 153 -20.66 1.31 5.34
N ARG A 154 -19.55 2.02 5.12
CA ARG A 154 -18.71 2.63 6.20
C ARG A 154 -18.24 1.62 7.26
N ARG A 155 -18.34 0.31 7.00
CA ARG A 155 -18.01 -0.75 7.94
C ARG A 155 -16.58 -1.21 7.70
N VAL A 156 -15.62 -0.52 8.31
CA VAL A 156 -14.31 -1.12 8.58
C VAL A 156 -14.47 -2.09 9.75
N TYR A 157 -14.14 -3.37 9.57
CA TYR A 157 -14.19 -4.32 10.69
C TYR A 157 -13.04 -4.02 11.65
N GLU A 158 -13.34 -3.99 12.94
CA GLU A 158 -12.37 -3.62 13.97
C GLU A 158 -11.14 -4.54 14.00
N ASP A 159 -11.32 -5.82 13.70
CA ASP A 159 -10.26 -6.81 13.59
C ASP A 159 -9.28 -6.49 12.45
N ASP A 160 -9.76 -5.87 11.37
CA ASP A 160 -8.96 -5.56 10.18
C ASP A 160 -7.88 -4.50 10.41
N LEU A 161 -8.07 -3.65 11.41
CA LEU A 161 -7.14 -2.57 11.75
C LEU A 161 -6.03 -3.02 12.72
N PHE A 162 -6.23 -4.12 13.49
CA PHE A 162 -5.37 -4.45 14.65
C PHE A 162 -4.86 -5.89 14.69
N ASN A 163 -5.39 -6.80 13.87
CA ASN A 163 -4.81 -8.13 13.72
C ASN A 163 -3.70 -8.07 12.67
N ASP A 164 -2.45 -8.34 13.10
CA ASP A 164 -1.38 -8.70 12.19
C ASP A 164 -1.76 -10.05 11.57
N PHE A 165 -2.15 -10.04 10.29
CA PHE A 165 -2.43 -11.27 9.59
C PHE A 165 -1.16 -12.12 9.55
N ASN A 166 -1.27 -13.37 10.00
CA ASN A 166 -0.32 -14.41 9.60
C ASN A 166 -0.40 -14.53 8.07
N GLU A 167 0.49 -13.85 7.34
CA GLU A 167 0.65 -13.93 5.87
C GLU A 167 0.92 -15.37 5.36
N ASN A 168 1.05 -16.35 6.25
CA ASN A 168 1.25 -17.76 5.90
C ASN A 168 0.05 -18.44 5.25
N THR A 169 -1.10 -17.77 5.11
CA THR A 169 -2.24 -18.31 4.36
C THR A 169 -2.82 -17.27 3.40
N LEU A 170 -2.63 -17.54 2.09
CA LEU A 170 -3.31 -16.99 0.90
C LEU A 170 -2.60 -15.84 0.14
N ASN A 171 -1.53 -16.20 -0.58
CA ASN A 171 -0.86 -15.40 -1.63
C ASN A 171 -1.73 -15.08 -2.88
N GLN A 172 -3.07 -15.14 -2.81
CA GLN A 172 -3.93 -15.09 -4.01
C GLN A 172 -5.04 -14.02 -4.01
N TYR A 173 -5.16 -13.19 -2.97
CA TYR A 173 -6.24 -12.20 -2.90
C TYR A 173 -5.76 -10.75 -2.99
N CYS A 174 -6.44 -9.97 -3.83
CA CYS A 174 -6.29 -8.51 -3.90
C CYS A 174 -6.89 -7.89 -2.63
N ASN A 175 -6.15 -6.96 -2.01
CA ASN A 175 -6.56 -6.25 -0.79
C ASN A 175 -6.84 -4.77 -1.02
N ALA A 176 -6.86 -4.30 -2.27
CA ALA A 176 -7.07 -2.90 -2.64
C ALA A 176 -8.33 -2.33 -1.98
N GLY A 177 -9.45 -3.05 -2.10
CA GLY A 177 -10.73 -2.62 -1.56
C GLY A 177 -10.70 -2.42 -0.04
N LYS A 178 -10.01 -3.30 0.70
CA LYS A 178 -9.86 -3.20 2.16
C LYS A 178 -9.06 -1.97 2.56
N TYR A 179 -7.89 -1.77 1.95
CA TYR A 179 -7.04 -0.62 2.26
C TYR A 179 -7.71 0.70 1.89
N GLN A 180 -8.40 0.73 0.75
CA GLN A 180 -9.12 1.92 0.32
C GLN A 180 -10.34 2.24 1.21
N GLN A 181 -11.03 1.24 1.78
CA GLN A 181 -12.08 1.47 2.79
C GLN A 181 -11.52 2.16 4.03
N ILE A 182 -10.33 1.79 4.49
CA ILE A 182 -9.68 2.42 5.64
C ILE A 182 -9.35 3.88 5.34
N GLU A 183 -8.77 4.15 4.17
CA GLU A 183 -8.47 5.52 3.72
C GLU A 183 -9.75 6.35 3.51
N THR A 184 -10.82 5.74 3.00
CA THR A 184 -12.14 6.37 2.88
C THR A 184 -12.72 6.70 4.26
N SER A 185 -12.56 5.81 5.25
CA SER A 185 -12.96 6.07 6.64
C SER A 185 -12.21 7.26 7.23
N LEU A 186 -10.89 7.37 6.99
CA LEU A 186 -10.13 8.54 7.41
C LEU A 186 -10.62 9.82 6.74
N GLY A 187 -10.97 9.76 5.45
CA GLY A 187 -11.57 10.88 4.73
C GLY A 187 -12.90 11.34 5.32
N ILE A 188 -13.76 10.40 5.71
CA ILE A 188 -15.02 10.70 6.40
C ILE A 188 -14.74 11.36 7.75
N ASP A 189 -13.79 10.83 8.52
CA ASP A 189 -13.41 11.41 9.82
C ASP A 189 -12.87 12.84 9.66
N TYR A 190 -12.09 13.09 8.61
CA TYR A 190 -11.63 14.43 8.23
C TYR A 190 -12.81 15.36 7.86
N ILE A 191 -13.71 14.93 6.98
CA ILE A 191 -14.87 15.72 6.55
C ILE A 191 -15.75 16.10 7.74
N LYS A 192 -16.00 15.16 8.65
CA LYS A 192 -16.80 15.38 9.87
C LYS A 192 -16.07 16.30 10.86
N ALA A 193 -14.76 16.14 11.04
CA ALA A 193 -13.98 16.98 11.95
C ALA A 193 -13.98 18.45 11.51
N TYR A 194 -13.92 18.73 10.21
CA TYR A 194 -13.88 20.09 9.67
C TYR A 194 -15.25 20.62 9.19
N ASP A 195 -16.35 19.93 9.51
CA ASP A 195 -17.74 20.29 9.12
C ASP A 195 -17.90 20.56 7.61
N LEU A 196 -17.25 19.77 6.74
CA LEU A 196 -17.21 20.02 5.28
C LEU A 196 -18.51 19.65 4.54
N GLY A 197 -19.50 19.13 5.25
CA GLY A 197 -20.84 18.85 4.73
C GLY A 197 -20.97 17.52 3.98
N SER A 198 -22.23 17.12 3.75
CA SER A 198 -22.57 15.82 3.15
C SER A 198 -22.21 15.70 1.67
N GLU A 199 -22.04 16.81 0.96
CA GLU A 199 -21.72 16.78 -0.47
C GLU A 199 -20.27 16.33 -0.71
N MET A 200 -19.34 16.83 0.12
CA MET A 200 -17.94 16.37 0.11
C MET A 200 -17.85 14.88 0.45
N GLU A 201 -18.68 14.40 1.38
CA GLU A 201 -18.75 13.00 1.76
C GLU A 201 -19.26 12.11 0.62
N LYS A 202 -20.32 12.53 -0.08
CA LYS A 202 -20.84 11.81 -1.26
C LYS A 202 -19.80 11.74 -2.37
N GLU A 203 -19.09 12.83 -2.63
CA GLU A 203 -18.04 12.88 -3.65
C GLU A 203 -16.87 11.96 -3.28
N LEU A 204 -16.43 11.94 -2.02
CA LEU A 204 -15.43 10.98 -1.53
C LEU A 204 -15.87 9.53 -1.77
N ILE A 205 -17.10 9.16 -1.39
CA ILE A 205 -17.63 7.80 -1.59
C ILE A 205 -17.70 7.45 -3.09
N LYS A 206 -18.15 8.40 -3.91
CA LYS A 206 -18.22 8.24 -5.38
C LYS A 206 -16.83 7.98 -5.96
N GLN A 207 -15.84 8.81 -5.65
CA GLN A 207 -14.47 8.63 -6.13
C GLN A 207 -13.86 7.32 -5.64
N SER A 208 -14.17 6.92 -4.40
CA SER A 208 -13.69 5.66 -3.84
C SER A 208 -14.25 4.45 -4.63
N LEU A 209 -15.56 4.40 -4.84
CA LEU A 209 -16.17 3.35 -5.66
C LEU A 209 -15.64 3.36 -7.10
N TYR A 210 -15.48 4.54 -7.70
CA TYR A 210 -14.96 4.70 -9.05
C TYR A 210 -13.54 4.10 -9.17
N ARG A 211 -12.66 4.40 -8.21
CA ARG A 211 -11.30 3.84 -8.16
C ARG A 211 -11.30 2.32 -7.98
N LEU A 212 -12.18 1.77 -7.12
CA LEU A 212 -12.28 0.31 -6.95
C LEU A 212 -12.62 -0.37 -8.27
N VAL A 213 -13.64 0.14 -8.98
CA VAL A 213 -14.05 -0.38 -10.28
C VAL A 213 -12.91 -0.30 -11.29
N LEU A 214 -12.20 0.83 -11.36
CA LEU A 214 -11.03 1.00 -12.21
C LEU A 214 -9.95 -0.06 -11.94
N HIS A 215 -9.65 -0.30 -10.66
CA HIS A 215 -8.64 -1.25 -10.19
C HIS A 215 -8.97 -2.68 -10.59
N GLU A 216 -10.19 -3.14 -10.29
CA GLU A 216 -10.61 -4.51 -10.62
C GLU A 216 -10.65 -4.73 -12.14
N VAL A 217 -11.13 -3.75 -12.92
CA VAL A 217 -11.08 -3.82 -14.38
C VAL A 217 -9.63 -3.92 -14.86
N GLY A 218 -8.69 -3.16 -14.30
CA GLY A 218 -7.26 -3.23 -14.64
C GLY A 218 -6.70 -4.66 -14.53
N HIS A 219 -7.03 -5.40 -13.46
CA HIS A 219 -6.65 -6.81 -13.34
C HIS A 219 -7.23 -7.68 -14.47
N THR A 220 -8.49 -7.46 -14.84
CA THR A 220 -9.12 -8.20 -15.94
C THR A 220 -8.55 -7.84 -17.30
N LEU A 221 -7.86 -6.71 -17.45
CA LEU A 221 -7.12 -6.35 -18.66
C LEU A 221 -5.71 -6.95 -18.69
N GLY A 222 -5.31 -7.62 -17.61
CA GLY A 222 -4.03 -8.30 -17.46
C GLY A 222 -3.02 -7.57 -16.59
N LEU A 223 -3.36 -6.43 -15.97
CA LEU A 223 -2.40 -5.61 -15.23
C LEU A 223 -2.16 -6.11 -13.80
N ASN A 224 -0.91 -6.04 -13.36
CA ASN A 224 -0.54 -6.27 -11.96
C ASN A 224 -0.66 -4.96 -11.16
N HIS A 225 -0.50 -5.07 -9.84
CA HIS A 225 -0.32 -3.88 -9.01
C HIS A 225 0.90 -3.05 -9.42
N ASN A 226 0.81 -1.74 -9.17
CA ASN A 226 1.93 -0.81 -9.28
C ASN A 226 2.04 0.05 -8.02
N PHE A 227 2.94 -0.33 -7.12
CA PHE A 227 3.20 0.30 -5.82
C PHE A 227 4.16 1.49 -5.88
N LYS A 228 4.60 1.90 -7.08
CA LYS A 228 5.30 3.18 -7.31
C LYS A 228 4.35 4.24 -7.86
N GLY A 229 3.07 3.92 -8.01
CA GLY A 229 2.11 4.82 -8.62
C GLY A 229 1.83 6.06 -7.80
N SER A 230 1.97 5.95 -6.48
CA SER A 230 1.92 7.03 -5.49
C SER A 230 3.02 8.10 -5.68
N THR A 231 4.08 7.82 -6.44
CA THR A 231 5.22 8.75 -6.64
C THR A 231 5.01 9.80 -7.74
N LEU A 232 3.84 9.84 -8.39
CA LEU A 232 3.55 10.73 -9.52
C LEU A 232 3.74 12.22 -9.18
N LEU A 233 3.26 12.63 -8.01
CA LEU A 233 3.19 14.03 -7.57
C LEU A 233 4.08 14.26 -6.36
N SER A 234 4.63 15.47 -6.22
CA SER A 234 5.23 15.92 -4.96
C SER A 234 4.15 16.23 -3.93
N THR A 235 4.56 16.35 -2.67
CA THR A 235 3.65 16.75 -1.59
C THR A 235 3.05 18.14 -1.83
N GLU A 236 3.81 19.06 -2.46
CA GLU A 236 3.31 20.38 -2.83
C GLU A 236 2.27 20.30 -3.95
N GLU A 237 2.53 19.49 -4.98
CA GLU A 237 1.60 19.29 -6.09
C GLU A 237 0.27 18.68 -5.66
N LEU A 238 0.28 17.76 -4.68
CA LEU A 238 -0.93 17.17 -4.10
C LEU A 238 -1.81 18.18 -3.35
N ASN A 239 -1.20 19.27 -2.86
CA ASN A 239 -1.90 20.38 -2.23
C ASN A 239 -2.44 21.41 -3.26
N ASN A 240 -2.33 21.13 -4.56
CA ASN A 240 -2.84 21.98 -5.63
C ASN A 240 -3.96 21.29 -6.41
N LYS A 241 -5.20 21.75 -6.21
CA LYS A 241 -6.38 21.19 -6.87
C LYS A 241 -6.29 21.14 -8.40
N ASP A 242 -5.70 22.14 -9.04
CA ASP A 242 -5.66 22.22 -10.51
C ASP A 242 -4.70 21.17 -11.08
N ILE A 243 -3.58 20.94 -10.38
CA ILE A 243 -2.63 19.88 -10.74
C ILE A 243 -3.27 18.51 -10.54
N VAL A 244 -3.87 18.26 -9.37
CA VAL A 244 -4.52 16.98 -9.03
C VAL A 244 -5.67 16.67 -9.99
N ASN A 245 -6.58 17.62 -10.24
CA ASN A 245 -7.72 17.40 -11.14
C ASN A 245 -7.28 17.10 -12.59
N LYS A 246 -6.16 17.70 -13.03
CA LYS A 246 -5.61 17.44 -14.36
C LYS A 246 -4.91 16.08 -14.46
N ARG A 247 -4.01 15.81 -13.50
CA ARG A 247 -3.06 14.68 -13.57
C ARG A 247 -3.57 13.39 -12.93
N GLY A 248 -4.53 13.47 -12.01
CA GLY A 248 -4.81 12.40 -11.05
C GLY A 248 -3.89 12.48 -9.82
N VAL A 249 -4.09 11.57 -8.87
CA VAL A 249 -3.29 11.43 -7.65
C VAL A 249 -2.18 10.38 -7.80
N CYS A 250 -2.41 9.31 -8.57
CA CYS A 250 -1.41 8.27 -8.87
C CYS A 250 -1.14 8.15 -10.37
N ASN A 251 0.03 7.62 -10.74
CA ASN A 251 0.31 7.29 -12.15
C ASN A 251 -0.49 6.08 -12.63
N SER A 252 -1.00 5.26 -11.71
CA SER A 252 -1.69 4.00 -11.97
C SER A 252 -2.82 3.79 -10.96
N VAL A 253 -3.98 3.33 -11.44
CA VAL A 253 -5.09 2.89 -10.60
C VAL A 253 -4.79 1.57 -9.90
N MET A 254 -3.73 0.86 -10.31
CA MET A 254 -3.27 -0.41 -9.73
C MET A 254 -2.47 -0.24 -8.43
N GLU A 255 -2.41 0.99 -7.90
CA GLU A 255 -1.80 1.37 -6.63
C GLU A 255 -2.77 1.21 -5.45
N TYR A 256 -2.25 1.03 -4.22
CA TYR A 256 -2.97 1.09 -2.95
C TYR A 256 -2.62 2.40 -2.19
N PRO A 257 -3.06 3.58 -2.66
CA PRO A 257 -2.56 4.85 -2.16
C PRO A 257 -3.21 5.26 -0.83
N ALA A 258 -2.57 6.20 -0.13
CA ALA A 258 -3.28 7.01 0.84
C ALA A 258 -4.39 7.84 0.18
N ILE A 259 -5.41 8.25 0.95
CA ILE A 259 -6.34 9.29 0.53
C ILE A 259 -5.61 10.63 0.38
N ASN A 260 -5.90 11.36 -0.70
CA ASN A 260 -5.38 12.72 -0.88
C ASN A 260 -6.20 13.73 -0.06
N ILE A 261 -5.62 14.20 1.05
CA ILE A 261 -6.18 15.28 1.86
C ILE A 261 -5.20 16.45 1.88
N THR A 262 -5.66 17.62 1.45
CA THR A 262 -4.82 18.82 1.44
C THR A 262 -4.71 19.49 2.81
N LYS A 263 -3.65 20.26 3.00
CA LYS A 263 -3.44 21.20 4.11
C LYS A 263 -4.46 22.33 4.14
N ASP A 264 -4.91 22.81 2.98
CA ASP A 264 -5.88 23.91 2.85
C ASP A 264 -7.12 23.41 2.14
N ILE A 265 -8.20 23.22 2.91
CA ILE A 265 -9.51 22.75 2.43
C ILE A 265 -9.98 23.44 1.14
N LYS A 266 -9.66 24.74 0.95
CA LYS A 266 -10.06 25.50 -0.25
C LYS A 266 -9.37 25.01 -1.54
N ASN A 267 -8.26 24.29 -1.39
CA ASN A 267 -7.46 23.72 -2.45
C ASN A 267 -7.60 22.18 -2.53
N GLN A 268 -8.64 21.60 -1.94
CA GLN A 268 -8.90 20.17 -2.05
C GLN A 268 -9.18 19.80 -3.52
N GLY A 269 -8.33 18.96 -4.08
CA GLY A 269 -8.54 18.30 -5.38
C GLY A 269 -9.26 16.96 -5.20
N LEU A 270 -9.09 16.06 -6.18
CA LEU A 270 -9.54 14.68 -6.07
C LEU A 270 -8.99 14.00 -4.80
N PHE A 271 -9.83 13.23 -4.11
CA PHE A 271 -9.44 12.31 -3.05
C PHE A 271 -8.80 11.04 -3.61
N PHE A 272 -9.33 10.53 -4.74
CA PHE A 272 -8.88 9.33 -5.43
C PHE A 272 -8.95 9.50 -6.96
N ASP A 273 -8.18 8.70 -7.71
CA ASP A 273 -8.25 8.72 -9.18
C ASP A 273 -9.61 8.28 -9.71
N ILE A 274 -10.10 9.02 -10.71
CA ILE A 274 -11.37 8.78 -11.41
C ILE A 274 -11.17 8.42 -12.89
N LYS A 275 -9.95 8.02 -13.27
CA LYS A 275 -9.60 7.56 -14.61
C LYS A 275 -8.27 6.78 -14.58
N PRO A 276 -7.97 5.95 -15.60
CA PRO A 276 -6.65 5.34 -15.74
C PRO A 276 -5.54 6.41 -15.78
N GLY A 277 -4.47 6.17 -15.03
CA GLY A 277 -3.33 7.06 -14.94
C GLY A 277 -2.40 6.97 -16.15
N ILE A 278 -1.36 7.80 -16.17
CA ILE A 278 -0.40 7.85 -17.29
C ILE A 278 0.37 6.53 -17.48
N TYR A 279 0.66 5.81 -16.39
CA TYR A 279 1.25 4.48 -16.44
C TYR A 279 0.28 3.46 -17.04
N ASP A 280 -0.98 3.46 -16.60
CA ASP A 280 -2.00 2.53 -17.12
C ASP A 280 -2.17 2.69 -18.63
N ASN A 281 -2.22 3.94 -19.11
CA ASN A 281 -2.28 4.25 -20.55
C ASN A 281 -1.09 3.65 -21.31
N TRP A 282 0.11 3.78 -20.75
CA TRP A 282 1.34 3.24 -21.35
C TRP A 282 1.40 1.71 -21.30
N ALA A 283 0.94 1.11 -20.20
CA ALA A 283 0.86 -0.34 -20.06
C ALA A 283 -0.14 -0.93 -21.06
N ILE A 284 -1.31 -0.30 -21.26
CA ILE A 284 -2.29 -0.71 -22.28
C ILE A 284 -1.74 -0.50 -23.70
N GLU A 285 -1.02 0.60 -23.96
CA GLU A 285 -0.31 0.82 -25.22
C GLU A 285 0.66 -0.35 -25.51
N PHE A 286 1.46 -0.77 -24.52
CA PHE A 286 2.32 -1.95 -24.63
C PHE A 286 1.54 -3.24 -24.86
N GLY A 287 0.45 -3.49 -24.14
CA GLY A 287 -0.29 -4.75 -24.21
C GLY A 287 -1.12 -4.92 -25.48
N TYR A 288 -1.63 -3.82 -26.05
CA TYR A 288 -2.70 -3.89 -27.05
C TYR A 288 -2.38 -3.22 -28.40
N SER A 289 -1.30 -2.45 -28.54
CA SER A 289 -0.91 -1.88 -29.84
C SER A 289 -0.77 -2.95 -30.93
N GLN A 290 -1.28 -2.67 -32.13
CA GLN A 290 -1.26 -3.58 -33.27
C GLN A 290 -0.21 -3.17 -34.31
N PHE A 291 0.45 -4.16 -34.90
CA PHE A 291 1.49 -3.97 -35.91
C PHE A 291 1.26 -4.91 -37.10
N ASN A 292 1.70 -4.52 -38.29
CA ASN A 292 1.42 -5.29 -39.51
C ASN A 292 2.26 -6.58 -39.61
N ASN A 293 3.44 -6.59 -38.98
CA ASN A 293 4.36 -7.72 -38.97
C ASN A 293 5.28 -7.69 -37.73
N GLU A 294 6.03 -8.77 -37.54
CA GLU A 294 6.88 -8.99 -36.36
C GLU A 294 8.04 -7.98 -36.25
N GLU A 295 8.63 -7.56 -37.37
CA GLU A 295 9.69 -6.54 -37.39
C GLU A 295 9.17 -5.18 -36.90
N GLN A 296 8.00 -4.76 -37.38
CA GLN A 296 7.35 -3.53 -36.93
C GLN A 296 6.94 -3.61 -35.45
N GLU A 297 6.45 -4.77 -34.99
CA GLU A 297 6.14 -5.01 -33.58
C GLU A 297 7.37 -4.87 -32.71
N LYS A 298 8.48 -5.50 -33.08
CA LYS A 298 9.75 -5.41 -32.35
C LYS A 298 10.24 -3.96 -32.22
N ILE A 299 10.18 -3.19 -33.31
CA ILE A 299 10.56 -1.77 -33.32
C ILE A 299 9.60 -0.92 -32.46
N GLY A 300 8.30 -1.12 -32.63
CA GLY A 300 7.25 -0.40 -31.93
C GLY A 300 7.27 -0.65 -30.42
N LEU A 301 7.32 -1.90 -30.00
CA LEU A 301 7.42 -2.27 -28.59
C LEU A 301 8.72 -1.75 -27.97
N LYS A 302 9.86 -1.81 -28.68
CA LYS A 302 11.12 -1.22 -28.19
C LYS A 302 10.98 0.28 -27.91
N LYS A 303 10.28 1.01 -28.77
CA LYS A 303 9.99 2.45 -28.59
C LYS A 303 9.05 2.71 -27.41
N ILE A 304 8.03 1.87 -27.22
CA ILE A 304 7.14 1.97 -26.06
C ILE A 304 7.93 1.73 -24.78
N LEU A 305 8.69 0.62 -24.73
CA LEU A 305 9.45 0.18 -23.57
C LEU A 305 10.62 1.11 -23.19
N SER A 306 11.19 1.84 -24.15
CA SER A 306 12.28 2.80 -23.85
C SER A 306 11.84 3.94 -22.92
N ARG A 307 10.52 4.15 -22.78
CA ARG A 307 9.91 5.17 -21.91
C ARG A 307 9.89 4.77 -20.44
N SER A 308 10.21 3.52 -20.09
CA SER A 308 10.23 3.03 -18.69
C SER A 308 11.11 3.84 -17.72
N THR A 309 12.05 4.63 -18.23
CA THR A 309 12.88 5.55 -17.45
C THR A 309 12.23 6.91 -17.20
N GLU A 310 11.06 7.19 -17.79
CA GLU A 310 10.28 8.40 -17.49
C GLU A 310 9.79 8.33 -16.04
N LYS A 311 10.08 9.35 -15.23
CA LYS A 311 9.66 9.42 -13.81
C LYS A 311 8.17 9.12 -13.61
N ASN A 312 7.33 9.61 -14.51
CA ASN A 312 5.88 9.45 -14.42
C ASN A 312 5.40 8.02 -14.73
N LEU A 313 6.28 7.14 -15.24
CA LEU A 313 5.99 5.74 -15.56
C LEU A 313 6.64 4.77 -14.56
N ALA A 314 7.02 5.25 -13.38
CA ALA A 314 7.61 4.44 -12.32
C ALA A 314 6.73 3.22 -12.00
N PHE A 315 7.39 2.07 -11.83
CA PHE A 315 6.75 0.77 -11.66
C PHE A 315 7.42 -0.11 -10.61
N ALA A 316 6.60 -0.74 -9.76
CA ALA A 316 6.98 -1.86 -8.91
C ALA A 316 5.75 -2.71 -8.58
N ASN A 317 5.79 -4.02 -8.80
CA ASN A 317 4.70 -4.92 -8.44
C ASN A 317 4.90 -5.55 -7.05
N ASP A 318 4.03 -6.50 -6.70
CA ASP A 318 3.99 -7.20 -5.41
C ASP A 318 5.31 -7.86 -5.00
N ALA A 319 6.19 -8.18 -5.96
CA ALA A 319 7.49 -8.79 -5.70
C ALA A 319 8.51 -7.80 -5.11
N LEU A 320 8.29 -6.49 -5.33
CA LEU A 320 9.24 -5.43 -4.97
C LEU A 320 8.77 -4.58 -3.78
N ASP A 321 7.48 -4.63 -3.42
CA ASP A 321 6.94 -3.77 -2.39
C ASP A 321 7.48 -4.04 -0.97
N MET A 322 7.43 -2.99 -0.15
CA MET A 322 7.86 -2.99 1.25
C MET A 322 6.68 -2.97 2.23
N ARG A 323 5.53 -3.54 1.82
CA ARG A 323 4.29 -3.46 2.63
C ARG A 323 4.46 -4.06 4.03
N SER A 324 5.25 -5.12 4.17
CA SER A 324 5.53 -5.82 5.42
C SER A 324 7.02 -5.80 5.79
N PRO A 325 7.36 -5.85 7.11
CA PRO A 325 8.75 -5.90 7.56
C PRO A 325 9.59 -6.98 6.88
N GLY A 326 10.74 -6.59 6.30
CA GLY A 326 11.66 -7.52 5.65
C GLY A 326 11.25 -8.01 4.26
N LYS A 327 10.08 -7.59 3.74
CA LYS A 327 9.68 -7.77 2.34
C LYS A 327 10.19 -6.59 1.51
N GLY A 328 10.59 -6.86 0.26
CA GLY A 328 11.08 -5.86 -0.68
C GLY A 328 12.32 -5.10 -0.20
N THR A 329 12.76 -4.14 -1.00
CA THR A 329 13.86 -3.23 -0.62
C THR A 329 13.62 -1.79 -1.02
N ASP A 330 12.77 -1.50 -2.02
CA ASP A 330 12.57 -0.16 -2.53
C ASP A 330 11.50 0.60 -1.74
N PRO A 331 11.85 1.67 -1.00
CA PRO A 331 10.89 2.37 -0.17
C PRO A 331 9.87 3.20 -0.96
N ASN A 332 10.06 3.36 -2.27
CA ASN A 332 9.07 3.96 -3.16
C ASN A 332 8.04 2.93 -3.66
N ALA A 333 8.26 1.63 -3.42
CA ALA A 333 7.29 0.58 -3.68
C ALA A 333 6.53 0.27 -2.38
N MET A 334 5.53 1.07 -2.06
CA MET A 334 4.88 1.03 -0.74
C MET A 334 3.37 1.16 -0.89
N ILE A 335 2.63 0.63 0.08
CA ILE A 335 1.19 0.85 0.20
C ILE A 335 0.94 2.00 1.17
N TYR A 336 -0.22 2.66 1.06
CA TYR A 336 -0.62 3.82 1.88
C TYR A 336 0.25 5.08 1.72
N ASP A 337 1.22 5.11 0.83
CA ASP A 337 1.94 6.34 0.50
C ASP A 337 1.23 7.08 -0.64
N LEU A 338 1.57 8.37 -0.77
CA LEU A 338 1.02 9.25 -1.80
C LEU A 338 1.91 10.49 -1.93
N SER A 339 3.15 10.31 -2.39
CA SER A 339 4.04 11.43 -2.79
C SER A 339 5.38 10.89 -3.27
N SER A 340 6.03 11.60 -4.19
CA SER A 340 7.47 11.44 -4.47
C SER A 340 8.38 11.86 -3.31
N ASN A 341 7.83 12.49 -2.27
CA ASN A 341 8.49 12.75 -0.98
C ASN A 341 7.65 12.13 0.16
N PRO A 342 7.76 10.80 0.38
CA PRO A 342 6.88 10.07 1.29
C PRO A 342 7.06 10.50 2.76
N MET A 343 8.26 10.93 3.17
CA MET A 343 8.49 11.42 4.53
C MET A 343 7.77 12.74 4.80
N GLU A 344 7.82 13.68 3.86
CA GLU A 344 7.13 14.96 4.02
C GLU A 344 5.61 14.75 4.03
N HIS A 345 5.07 13.95 3.10
CA HIS A 345 3.65 13.63 3.07
C HIS A 345 3.19 12.95 4.37
N SER A 346 3.98 12.00 4.88
CA SER A 346 3.72 11.34 6.16
C SER A 346 3.65 12.32 7.34
N LEU A 347 4.54 13.33 7.38
CA LEU A 347 4.50 14.38 8.40
C LEU A 347 3.25 15.27 8.27
N GLN A 348 2.83 15.61 7.04
CA GLN A 348 1.59 16.37 6.82
C GLN A 348 0.38 15.59 7.34
N ARG A 349 0.32 14.29 7.03
CA ARG A 349 -0.74 13.39 7.50
C ARG A 349 -0.74 13.24 9.03
N ILE A 350 0.42 13.06 9.65
CA ILE A 350 0.57 13.02 11.11
C ILE A 350 0.04 14.31 11.76
N ASN A 351 0.38 15.47 11.20
CA ASN A 351 -0.10 16.75 11.72
C ASN A 351 -1.61 16.92 11.56
N MET A 352 -2.18 16.52 10.40
CA MET A 352 -3.61 16.53 10.17
C MET A 352 -4.34 15.65 11.20
N ILE A 353 -3.86 14.43 11.43
CA ILE A 353 -4.46 13.49 12.41
C ILE A 353 -4.39 14.06 13.82
N ASN A 354 -3.24 14.63 14.22
CA ASN A 354 -3.08 15.27 15.52
C ASN A 354 -4.07 16.43 15.72
N ASN A 355 -4.39 17.19 14.67
CA ASN A 355 -5.39 18.26 14.75
C ASN A 355 -6.80 17.69 14.92
N ILE A 356 -7.18 16.68 14.13
CA ILE A 356 -8.50 16.03 14.24
C ILE A 356 -8.70 15.45 15.66
N LEU A 357 -7.68 14.80 16.21
CA LEU A 357 -7.74 14.17 17.53
C LEU A 357 -8.08 15.13 18.67
N ARG A 358 -7.71 16.42 18.57
CA ARG A 358 -7.97 17.44 19.60
C ARG A 358 -9.45 17.75 19.78
N GLU A 359 -10.22 17.69 18.69
CA GLU A 359 -11.66 18.02 18.68
C GLU A 359 -12.54 16.78 18.55
N LEU A 360 -11.93 15.60 18.40
CA LEU A 360 -12.62 14.36 18.05
C LEU A 360 -13.74 14.02 19.04
N LYS A 361 -13.47 14.14 20.34
CA LYS A 361 -14.46 13.86 21.39
C LYS A 361 -15.71 14.72 21.23
N GLU A 362 -15.55 16.03 21.09
CA GLU A 362 -16.68 16.96 20.95
C GLU A 362 -17.49 16.62 19.69
N LYS A 363 -16.81 16.46 18.55
CA LYS A 363 -17.45 16.18 17.25
C LYS A 363 -18.24 14.88 17.21
N TYR A 364 -17.81 13.85 17.95
CA TYR A 364 -18.44 12.53 17.93
C TYR A 364 -19.34 12.22 19.13
N THR A 365 -19.54 13.17 20.05
CA THR A 365 -20.45 12.99 21.20
C THR A 365 -21.63 13.95 21.19
N LYS A 366 -21.59 15.02 20.38
CA LYS A 366 -22.64 16.05 20.33
C LYS A 366 -24.04 15.53 19.96
N ASN A 367 -24.12 14.61 18.99
CA ASN A 367 -25.38 14.12 18.41
C ASN A 367 -25.49 12.59 18.45
N ASN A 368 -24.73 11.92 19.31
CA ASN A 368 -24.65 10.46 19.36
C ASN A 368 -25.09 9.93 20.72
N ASP A 369 -25.93 8.90 20.71
CA ASP A 369 -26.43 8.25 21.94
C ASP A 369 -25.38 7.36 22.61
N THR A 370 -24.32 6.97 21.89
CA THR A 370 -23.24 6.10 22.39
C THR A 370 -21.86 6.58 21.94
N TYR A 371 -20.81 6.10 22.60
CA TYR A 371 -19.41 6.38 22.25
C TYR A 371 -18.85 5.50 21.11
N GLN A 372 -19.64 4.63 20.48
CA GLN A 372 -19.13 3.70 19.48
C GLN A 372 -18.51 4.40 18.27
N GLU A 373 -19.11 5.49 17.79
CA GLU A 373 -18.52 6.23 16.67
C GLU A 373 -17.20 6.90 17.05
N LEU A 374 -17.13 7.50 18.24
CA LEU A 374 -15.90 8.08 18.79
C LEU A 374 -14.79 7.03 18.87
N TYR A 375 -15.12 5.84 19.40
CA TYR A 375 -14.21 4.71 19.50
C TYR A 375 -13.67 4.28 18.12
N ARG A 376 -14.55 4.16 17.11
CA ARG A 376 -14.16 3.78 15.74
C ARG A 376 -13.27 4.83 15.08
N ALA A 377 -13.65 6.11 15.16
CA ALA A 377 -12.88 7.20 14.57
C ALA A 377 -11.49 7.32 15.19
N TYR A 378 -11.39 7.21 16.52
CA TYR A 378 -10.11 7.20 17.23
C TYR A 378 -9.20 6.07 16.71
N ARG A 379 -9.75 4.88 16.48
CA ARG A 379 -8.99 3.72 15.98
C ARG A 379 -8.49 3.93 14.55
N THR A 380 -9.34 4.44 13.66
CA THR A 380 -8.95 4.77 12.28
C THR A 380 -7.83 5.80 12.24
N LEU A 381 -7.92 6.85 13.08
CA LEU A 381 -6.92 7.91 13.18
C LEU A 381 -5.58 7.39 13.72
N VAL A 382 -5.59 6.63 14.82
CA VAL A 382 -4.36 6.05 15.39
C VAL A 382 -3.71 5.07 14.41
N TYR A 383 -4.49 4.21 13.76
CA TYR A 383 -3.99 3.32 12.71
C TYR A 383 -3.31 4.10 11.58
N SER A 384 -3.99 5.14 11.07
CA SER A 384 -3.50 5.97 9.98
C SER A 384 -2.24 6.77 10.34
N TYR A 385 -2.09 7.17 11.60
CA TYR A 385 -0.90 7.83 12.12
C TYR A 385 0.30 6.89 12.10
N PHE A 386 0.14 5.68 12.59
CA PHE A 386 1.22 4.71 12.63
C PHE A 386 1.54 4.12 11.25
N ASN A 387 0.58 4.02 10.34
CA ASN A 387 0.85 3.73 8.93
C ASN A 387 1.77 4.79 8.29
N ALA A 388 1.58 6.08 8.62
CA ALA A 388 2.47 7.13 8.15
C ALA A 388 3.91 6.95 8.69
N LEU A 389 4.06 6.60 9.98
CA LEU A 389 5.37 6.29 10.56
C LEU A 389 6.01 5.03 9.99
N GLU A 390 5.19 4.06 9.60
CA GLU A 390 5.64 2.87 8.92
C GLU A 390 6.26 3.21 7.58
N ILE A 391 5.61 4.03 6.75
CA ILE A 391 6.19 4.52 5.48
C ILE A 391 7.55 5.20 5.72
N VAL A 392 7.65 6.03 6.77
CA VAL A 392 8.93 6.66 7.15
C VAL A 392 9.98 5.60 7.52
N SER A 393 9.61 4.53 8.24
CA SER A 393 10.56 3.49 8.64
C SER A 393 11.17 2.75 7.46
N ARG A 394 10.49 2.67 6.31
CA ARG A 394 11.01 1.95 5.12
C ARG A 394 12.20 2.67 4.48
N GLN A 395 12.35 3.97 4.74
CA GLN A 395 13.51 4.73 4.28
C GLN A 395 14.81 4.22 4.90
N ILE A 396 14.77 3.71 6.14
CA ILE A 396 15.94 3.18 6.84
C ILE A 396 16.32 1.82 6.26
N GLY A 397 17.55 1.71 5.76
CA GLY A 397 18.01 0.52 5.03
C GLY A 397 17.26 0.30 3.71
N GLY A 398 16.55 1.29 3.18
CA GLY A 398 15.91 1.22 1.86
C GLY A 398 16.93 1.23 0.72
N VAL A 399 16.61 0.53 -0.37
CA VAL A 399 17.40 0.43 -1.60
C VAL A 399 16.47 0.54 -2.79
N HIS A 400 16.58 1.66 -3.51
CA HIS A 400 15.86 1.91 -4.75
C HIS A 400 16.28 0.92 -5.82
N ILE A 401 15.28 0.42 -6.55
CA ILE A 401 15.45 -0.54 -7.65
C ILE A 401 15.10 0.15 -8.96
N ASP A 402 16.03 0.09 -9.91
CA ASP A 402 15.84 0.50 -11.29
C ASP A 402 15.78 -0.73 -12.21
N LEU A 403 14.72 -0.79 -13.02
CA LEU A 403 14.43 -1.91 -13.92
C LEU A 403 14.87 -1.67 -15.36
N SER A 404 15.61 -0.58 -15.62
CA SER A 404 16.06 -0.25 -16.97
C SER A 404 16.92 -1.36 -17.55
N HIS A 405 16.66 -1.70 -18.81
CA HIS A 405 17.50 -2.65 -19.53
C HIS A 405 18.78 -1.97 -20.00
N THR A 406 19.84 -2.75 -20.18
CA THR A 406 21.18 -2.25 -20.59
C THR A 406 21.15 -1.48 -21.91
N ASN A 407 20.25 -1.85 -22.83
CA ASN A 407 20.08 -1.19 -24.12
C ASN A 407 19.44 0.21 -24.03
N GLN A 408 18.94 0.62 -22.87
CA GLN A 408 18.46 1.98 -22.61
C GLN A 408 19.59 2.94 -22.19
N ASN A 409 20.80 2.43 -21.94
CA ASN A 409 21.96 3.22 -21.51
C ASN A 409 21.66 4.14 -20.30
N SER A 410 20.84 3.66 -19.36
CA SER A 410 20.52 4.41 -18.14
C SER A 410 21.81 4.66 -17.34
N LYS A 411 21.94 5.88 -16.80
CA LYS A 411 23.03 6.23 -15.87
C LYS A 411 22.69 5.89 -14.42
N VAL A 412 21.44 5.51 -14.16
CA VAL A 412 20.96 5.11 -12.82
C VAL A 412 21.49 3.72 -12.53
N LYS A 413 22.01 3.51 -11.32
CA LYS A 413 22.44 2.19 -10.88
C LYS A 413 21.20 1.32 -10.62
N PRO A 414 21.20 0.03 -10.97
CA PRO A 414 20.07 -0.87 -10.67
C PRO A 414 19.71 -0.94 -9.18
N PHE A 415 20.69 -0.71 -8.31
CA PHE A 415 20.52 -0.64 -6.85
C PHE A 415 21.16 0.64 -6.33
N GLU A 416 20.39 1.45 -5.62
CA GLU A 416 20.86 2.67 -4.98
C GLU A 416 20.27 2.77 -3.57
N SER A 417 21.14 2.81 -2.55
CA SER A 417 20.68 2.98 -1.17
C SER A 417 20.09 4.37 -0.95
N VAL A 418 19.08 4.46 -0.08
CA VAL A 418 18.59 5.75 0.42
C VAL A 418 19.76 6.52 1.06
N SER A 419 19.85 7.83 0.82
CA SER A 419 20.93 8.66 1.35
C SER A 419 21.00 8.65 2.88
N LEU A 420 22.21 8.81 3.44
CA LEU A 420 22.42 8.89 4.88
C LEU A 420 21.51 9.92 5.55
N GLU A 421 21.43 11.12 4.96
CA GLU A 421 20.57 12.21 5.44
C GLU A 421 19.11 11.78 5.55
N ASN A 422 18.56 11.13 4.52
CA ASN A 422 17.17 10.70 4.53
C ASN A 422 16.92 9.58 5.55
N GLN A 423 17.87 8.65 5.73
CA GLN A 423 17.76 7.60 6.74
C GLN A 423 17.82 8.16 8.17
N GLN A 424 18.70 9.13 8.43
CA GLN A 424 18.79 9.81 9.73
C GLN A 424 17.54 10.65 10.01
N LYS A 425 17.05 11.39 9.00
CA LYS A 425 15.79 12.13 9.10
C LYS A 425 14.61 11.21 9.40
N ALA A 426 14.56 10.03 8.80
CA ALA A 426 13.54 9.02 9.12
C ALA A 426 13.65 8.55 10.58
N MET A 427 14.86 8.33 11.10
CA MET A 427 15.09 7.99 12.50
C MET A 427 14.61 9.10 13.44
N ASP A 428 14.88 10.37 13.12
CA ASP A 428 14.44 11.51 13.92
C ASP A 428 12.91 11.64 13.96
N ILE A 429 12.25 11.43 12.82
CA ILE A 429 10.79 11.41 12.75
C ILE A 429 10.22 10.28 13.62
N ILE A 430 10.76 9.07 13.52
CA ILE A 430 10.33 7.92 14.32
C ILE A 430 10.58 8.15 15.82
N SER A 431 11.74 8.71 16.18
CA SER A 431 12.07 9.10 17.54
C SER A 431 11.02 10.06 18.11
N LYS A 432 10.72 11.14 17.37
CA LYS A 432 9.82 12.20 17.79
C LYS A 432 8.36 11.77 17.84
N TYR A 433 7.88 11.02 16.85
CA TYR A 433 6.45 10.75 16.67
C TYR A 433 6.05 9.30 16.95
N GLY A 434 6.96 8.33 16.86
CA GLY A 434 6.67 6.91 17.11
C GLY A 434 7.09 6.42 18.48
N PHE A 435 8.24 6.88 18.98
CA PHE A 435 8.80 6.38 20.23
C PHE A 435 8.65 7.34 21.41
N SER A 436 8.48 8.64 21.18
CA SER A 436 8.38 9.63 22.28
C SER A 436 7.20 9.40 23.23
N ASN A 437 7.26 10.04 24.40
CA ASN A 437 6.13 10.14 25.33
C ASN A 437 4.96 10.97 24.80
N LYS A 438 5.13 11.64 23.65
CA LYS A 438 4.13 12.54 23.04
C LYS A 438 3.43 11.91 21.82
N VAL A 439 3.66 10.61 21.56
CA VAL A 439 2.79 9.79 20.70
C VAL A 439 1.33 10.04 21.12
N ILE A 440 0.37 9.96 20.19
CA ILE A 440 -1.08 10.21 20.36
C ILE A 440 -1.61 9.88 21.78
N LEU A 441 -1.44 10.82 22.70
CA LEU A 441 -1.91 10.75 24.07
C LEU A 441 -2.78 11.99 24.25
N GLN A 442 -4.08 11.79 24.06
CA GLN A 442 -5.12 12.74 24.42
C GLN A 442 -5.78 12.18 25.67
N ASP A 443 -5.17 12.41 26.84
CA ASP A 443 -5.57 11.74 28.08
C ASP A 443 -7.07 11.95 28.43
N ASP A 444 -7.65 13.04 27.95
CA ASP A 444 -9.05 13.41 28.10
C ASP A 444 -10.03 12.58 27.25
N ILE A 445 -9.56 11.90 26.20
CA ILE A 445 -10.39 11.06 25.32
C ILE A 445 -10.54 9.64 25.83
N PHE A 446 -9.52 9.10 26.52
CA PHE A 446 -9.46 7.67 26.85
C PHE A 446 -10.63 7.14 27.69
N PRO A 447 -11.13 7.88 28.70
CA PRO A 447 -12.30 7.43 29.46
C PRO A 447 -13.58 7.31 28.61
N PHE A 448 -13.61 7.91 27.42
CA PHE A 448 -14.75 7.94 26.51
C PHE A 448 -14.62 6.92 25.36
N LEU A 449 -13.55 6.12 25.31
CA LEU A 449 -13.33 5.11 24.28
C LEU A 449 -14.08 3.81 24.58
N GLN A 450 -15.37 3.91 24.87
CA GLN A 450 -16.22 2.76 25.16
C GLN A 450 -16.84 2.20 23.88
N SER A 451 -16.64 0.90 23.62
CA SER A 451 -17.36 0.19 22.57
C SER A 451 -18.80 -0.10 22.98
N GLN A 452 -19.76 0.05 22.08
CA GLN A 452 -21.14 -0.37 22.28
C GLN A 452 -21.22 -1.89 22.37
N ARG A 453 -21.84 -2.38 23.45
CA ARG A 453 -22.09 -3.81 23.65
C ARG A 453 -22.97 -4.38 22.53
N ARG A 454 -22.55 -5.51 21.95
CA ARG A 454 -23.36 -6.30 21.01
C ARG A 454 -23.61 -7.69 21.59
N GLY A 455 -24.82 -7.93 22.10
CA GLY A 455 -25.13 -9.17 22.83
C GLY A 455 -24.26 -9.30 24.08
N PHE A 456 -23.50 -10.40 24.18
CA PHE A 456 -22.53 -10.63 25.27
C PHE A 456 -21.12 -10.11 24.94
N SER A 457 -20.88 -9.58 23.73
CA SER A 457 -19.59 -9.02 23.34
C SER A 457 -19.48 -7.55 23.75
N VAL A 458 -18.59 -7.25 24.69
CA VAL A 458 -18.25 -5.90 25.15
C VAL A 458 -16.76 -5.84 25.53
N SER A 459 -16.08 -4.75 25.20
CA SER A 459 -14.75 -4.46 25.77
C SER A 459 -14.92 -3.68 27.06
N GLU A 460 -14.30 -4.14 28.14
CA GLU A 460 -14.33 -3.47 29.45
C GLU A 460 -13.17 -2.46 29.61
N ASP A 461 -12.16 -2.52 28.74
CA ASP A 461 -10.96 -1.68 28.76
C ASP A 461 -10.61 -1.22 27.32
N PRO A 462 -10.30 0.07 27.07
CA PRO A 462 -9.83 0.56 25.77
C PRO A 462 -8.41 0.08 25.36
N THR A 463 -7.65 -0.52 26.29
CA THR A 463 -6.32 -1.16 26.12
C THR A 463 -5.26 -0.24 25.49
N ILE A 464 -5.22 1.01 25.94
CA ILE A 464 -4.38 2.08 25.34
C ILE A 464 -2.90 1.72 25.31
N HIS A 465 -2.36 1.22 26.44
CA HIS A 465 -0.95 0.83 26.51
C HIS A 465 -0.61 -0.29 25.54
N GLN A 466 -1.42 -1.35 25.50
CA GLN A 466 -1.23 -2.48 24.59
C GLN A 466 -1.31 -2.01 23.14
N ARG A 467 -2.26 -1.13 22.82
CA ARG A 467 -2.46 -0.59 21.48
C ARG A 467 -1.27 0.23 20.99
N ILE A 468 -0.77 1.17 21.81
CA ILE A 468 0.41 1.96 21.47
C ILE A 468 1.62 1.03 21.29
N LEU A 469 1.80 0.07 22.20
CA LEU A 469 2.89 -0.90 22.11
C LEU A 469 2.81 -1.78 20.85
N THR A 470 1.60 -2.18 20.42
CA THR A 470 1.41 -2.93 19.16
C THR A 470 1.96 -2.15 17.97
N TYR A 471 1.66 -0.85 17.86
CA TYR A 471 2.17 -0.05 16.76
C TYR A 471 3.66 0.25 16.86
N GLN A 472 4.17 0.54 18.07
CA GLN A 472 5.61 0.67 18.28
C GLN A 472 6.34 -0.63 17.91
N ASN A 473 5.72 -1.79 18.18
CA ASN A 473 6.21 -3.08 17.76
C ASN A 473 6.21 -3.26 16.25
N ARG A 474 5.23 -2.72 15.52
CA ARG A 474 5.24 -2.73 14.03
C ARG A 474 6.44 -1.96 13.48
N LEU A 475 6.80 -0.82 14.07
CA LEU A 475 8.03 -0.09 13.74
C LEU A 475 9.28 -0.92 14.08
N LEU A 476 9.38 -1.45 15.30
CA LEU A 476 10.50 -2.29 15.73
C LEU A 476 10.62 -3.59 14.92
N ASN A 477 9.52 -4.14 14.41
CA ASN A 477 9.50 -5.32 13.55
C ASN A 477 10.28 -5.06 12.26
N HIS A 478 10.20 -3.86 11.69
CA HIS A 478 10.99 -3.45 10.54
C HIS A 478 12.43 -3.10 10.95
N LEU A 479 12.57 -2.19 11.91
CA LEU A 479 13.85 -1.60 12.32
C LEU A 479 14.84 -2.64 12.87
N LEU A 480 14.35 -3.73 13.46
CA LEU A 480 15.17 -4.82 13.98
C LEU A 480 14.98 -6.11 13.18
N HIS A 481 14.43 -6.06 11.95
CA HIS A 481 14.24 -7.27 11.15
C HIS A 481 15.58 -7.86 10.69
N PRO A 482 15.81 -9.19 10.71
CA PRO A 482 17.09 -9.78 10.30
C PRO A 482 17.48 -9.42 8.85
N LYS A 483 16.52 -9.48 7.91
CA LYS A 483 16.76 -9.06 6.52
C LYS A 483 17.08 -7.57 6.37
N VAL A 484 16.51 -6.70 7.23
CA VAL A 484 16.74 -5.25 7.15
C VAL A 484 18.13 -4.91 7.68
N LEU A 485 18.51 -5.45 8.84
CA LEU A 485 19.86 -5.24 9.39
C LEU A 485 20.94 -5.79 8.45
N LEU A 486 20.74 -7.00 7.91
CA LEU A 486 21.64 -7.56 6.89
C LEU A 486 21.71 -6.69 5.63
N ARG A 487 20.58 -6.11 5.20
CA ARG A 487 20.55 -5.20 4.04
C ARG A 487 21.30 -3.90 4.30
N ILE A 488 21.22 -3.33 5.50
CA ILE A 488 22.03 -2.15 5.88
C ILE A 488 23.51 -2.45 5.73
N THR A 489 23.96 -3.63 6.17
CA THR A 489 25.34 -4.08 5.99
C THR A 489 25.69 -4.30 4.51
N ASN A 490 24.90 -5.09 3.78
CA ASN A 490 25.19 -5.44 2.38
C ASN A 490 25.20 -4.21 1.47
N SER A 491 24.34 -3.25 1.73
CA SER A 491 24.24 -2.02 0.92
C SER A 491 25.44 -1.10 1.02
N GLN A 492 26.30 -1.26 2.03
CA GLN A 492 27.59 -0.57 2.10
C GLN A 492 28.48 -0.91 0.90
N LEU A 493 28.36 -2.12 0.35
CA LEU A 493 29.12 -2.56 -0.82
C LEU A 493 28.74 -1.82 -2.11
N TYR A 494 27.61 -1.10 -2.13
CA TYR A 494 27.14 -0.36 -3.30
C TYR A 494 26.66 1.07 -3.00
N GLY A 495 26.98 1.61 -1.82
CA GLY A 495 26.87 3.06 -1.54
C GLY A 495 26.16 3.47 -0.26
N ASN A 496 25.67 2.55 0.57
CA ASN A 496 25.03 2.94 1.84
C ASN A 496 26.06 3.42 2.86
N GLU A 497 25.93 4.66 3.31
CA GLU A 497 26.83 5.28 4.28
C GLU A 497 26.34 5.15 5.73
N TYR A 498 25.09 4.71 5.96
CA TYR A 498 24.57 4.55 7.32
C TYR A 498 25.01 3.21 7.91
N LEU A 499 26.19 3.21 8.55
CA LEU A 499 26.77 2.01 9.13
C LEU A 499 25.88 1.41 10.22
N LEU A 500 25.72 0.08 10.21
CA LEU A 500 24.87 -0.66 11.15
C LEU A 500 25.14 -0.32 12.63
N PRO A 501 26.41 -0.18 13.09
CA PRO A 501 26.70 0.27 14.46
C PRO A 501 26.12 1.63 14.82
N ASN A 502 26.27 2.63 13.93
CA ASN A 502 25.77 3.99 14.16
C ASN A 502 24.24 4.00 14.17
N TYR A 503 23.62 3.30 13.21
CA TYR A 503 22.18 3.13 13.16
C TYR A 503 21.60 2.54 14.45
N MET A 504 22.21 1.48 14.98
CA MET A 504 21.72 0.84 16.21
C MET A 504 21.89 1.73 17.44
N ILE A 505 22.95 2.56 17.47
CA ILE A 505 23.13 3.59 18.50
C ILE A 505 22.03 4.65 18.41
N ASP A 506 21.71 5.13 17.22
CA ASP A 506 20.66 6.13 17.01
C ASP A 506 19.27 5.57 17.36
N LEU A 507 19.00 4.31 17.00
CA LEU A 507 17.79 3.59 17.43
C LEU A 507 17.70 3.48 18.95
N ARG A 508 18.77 3.07 19.63
CA ARG A 508 18.83 3.04 21.10
C ARG A 508 18.56 4.43 21.68
N ASN A 509 19.20 5.46 21.14
CA ASN A 509 19.06 6.84 21.61
C ASN A 509 17.61 7.32 21.47
N SER A 510 16.93 6.99 20.38
CA SER A 510 15.50 7.31 20.19
C SER A 510 14.58 6.72 21.29
N ILE A 511 15.00 5.64 21.93
CA ILE A 511 14.21 4.89 22.93
C ILE A 511 14.64 5.19 24.38
N PHE A 512 15.90 5.59 24.62
CA PHE A 512 16.42 5.74 25.97
C PHE A 512 16.90 7.16 26.32
N LYS A 513 17.33 7.97 25.35
CA LYS A 513 18.09 9.20 25.61
C LYS A 513 17.36 10.20 26.52
N GLU A 514 16.05 10.38 26.31
CA GLU A 514 15.23 11.33 27.09
C GLU A 514 14.88 10.83 28.51
N ASP A 515 15.02 9.52 28.76
CA ASP A 515 14.47 8.85 29.95
C ASP A 515 15.52 8.53 31.02
N PHE A 516 16.81 8.63 30.70
CA PHE A 516 17.90 8.17 31.58
C PHE A 516 17.85 8.76 32.99
N ASN A 517 17.57 10.06 33.11
CA ASN A 517 17.63 10.80 34.37
C ASN A 517 16.28 11.42 34.76
N SER A 518 15.18 10.95 34.17
CA SER A 518 13.84 11.50 34.35
C SER A 518 12.85 10.42 34.84
N ASN A 519 11.62 10.85 35.12
CA ASN A 519 10.50 9.93 35.32
C ASN A 519 10.11 9.32 33.97
N ILE A 520 10.00 8.00 33.92
CA ILE A 520 9.70 7.25 32.71
C ILE A 520 8.21 6.90 32.70
N SER A 521 7.49 7.32 31.65
CA SER A 521 6.06 7.00 31.51
C SER A 521 5.83 5.49 31.30
N THR A 522 4.66 4.98 31.64
CA THR A 522 4.32 3.56 31.47
C THR A 522 4.33 3.08 30.01
N VAL A 523 3.96 3.95 29.06
CA VAL A 523 4.10 3.69 27.61
C VAL A 523 5.55 3.41 27.24
N ARG A 524 6.43 4.22 27.80
CA ARG A 524 7.86 4.27 27.49
C ARG A 524 8.63 3.16 28.19
N GLN A 525 8.21 2.78 29.40
CA GLN A 525 8.67 1.57 30.09
C GLN A 525 8.41 0.31 29.24
N ASN A 526 7.19 0.17 28.69
CA ASN A 526 6.84 -0.95 27.82
C ASN A 526 7.70 -1.02 26.55
N LEU A 527 7.93 0.12 25.90
CA LEU A 527 8.80 0.22 24.72
C LEU A 527 10.24 -0.20 25.04
N GLN A 528 10.82 0.32 26.11
CA GLN A 528 12.20 0.02 26.53
C GLN A 528 12.39 -1.46 26.86
N ILE A 529 11.49 -2.06 27.64
CA ILE A 529 11.52 -3.50 27.95
C ILE A 529 11.43 -4.33 26.66
N THR A 530 10.55 -3.94 25.75
CA THR A 530 10.34 -4.66 24.49
C THR A 530 11.57 -4.58 23.58
N TYR A 531 12.20 -3.41 23.48
CA TYR A 531 13.46 -3.23 22.77
C TYR A 531 14.58 -4.10 23.35
N ILE A 532 14.76 -4.09 24.68
CA ILE A 532 15.74 -4.95 25.36
C ILE A 532 15.50 -6.42 25.03
N LYS A 533 14.27 -6.93 25.22
CA LYS A 533 13.93 -8.33 24.91
C LYS A 533 14.22 -8.69 23.45
N ARG A 534 14.03 -7.78 22.50
CA ARG A 534 14.37 -7.98 21.09
C ARG A 534 15.88 -8.04 20.87
N LEU A 535 16.66 -7.15 21.49
CA LEU A 535 18.13 -7.23 21.42
C LEU A 535 18.65 -8.54 22.00
N ILE A 536 18.10 -8.99 23.13
CA ILE A 536 18.43 -10.30 23.73
C ILE A 536 18.17 -11.44 22.74
N LYS A 537 17.02 -11.41 22.07
CA LYS A 537 16.70 -12.40 21.03
C LYS A 537 17.65 -12.34 19.83
N ILE A 538 18.15 -11.16 19.47
CA ILE A 538 19.10 -11.01 18.35
C ILE A 538 20.41 -11.73 18.65
N ILE A 539 20.94 -11.58 19.87
CA ILE A 539 22.24 -12.13 20.27
C ILE A 539 22.22 -13.60 20.70
N ASP A 540 21.04 -14.23 20.75
CA ASP A 540 20.92 -15.66 21.07
C ASP A 540 21.70 -16.51 20.06
N ASP A 541 22.42 -17.53 20.52
CA ASP A 541 23.27 -18.38 19.66
C ASP A 541 22.47 -19.11 18.56
N LYS A 542 21.15 -19.32 18.75
CA LYS A 542 20.25 -19.95 17.77
C LYS A 542 19.53 -18.93 16.89
N SER A 543 19.85 -17.66 17.03
CA SER A 543 19.30 -16.55 16.25
C SER A 543 19.65 -16.68 14.76
N LYS A 544 18.76 -16.20 13.89
CA LYS A 544 18.96 -16.18 12.42
C LYS A 544 19.64 -14.89 11.92
N TYR A 545 20.08 -14.04 12.83
CA TYR A 545 20.73 -12.77 12.50
C TYR A 545 22.19 -13.01 12.13
N ASP A 546 22.74 -12.15 11.28
CA ASP A 546 24.16 -12.21 10.93
C ASP A 546 25.05 -11.73 12.09
N ASN A 547 26.34 -12.10 12.05
CA ASN A 547 27.30 -11.82 13.11
C ASN A 547 27.46 -10.31 13.40
N ILE A 548 27.30 -9.44 12.40
CA ILE A 548 27.47 -8.00 12.56
C ILE A 548 26.25 -7.42 13.30
N SER A 549 25.05 -7.89 12.96
CA SER A 549 23.83 -7.58 13.71
C SER A 549 23.91 -8.05 15.16
N GLN A 550 24.38 -9.27 15.41
CA GLN A 550 24.58 -9.81 16.76
C GLN A 550 25.59 -8.99 17.57
N SER A 551 26.77 -8.72 17.01
CA SER A 551 27.82 -7.91 17.65
C SER A 551 27.31 -6.52 18.03
N THR A 552 26.57 -5.88 17.13
CA THR A 552 26.04 -4.53 17.37
C THR A 552 24.91 -4.53 18.42
N ALA A 553 24.03 -5.53 18.41
CA ALA A 553 23.00 -5.68 19.44
C ALA A 553 23.62 -5.92 20.81
N HIS A 554 24.65 -6.76 20.90
CA HIS A 554 25.41 -7.03 22.12
C HIS A 554 26.05 -5.74 22.66
N TYR A 555 26.69 -4.94 21.79
CA TYR A 555 27.25 -3.64 22.18
C TYR A 555 26.20 -2.70 22.80
N ASN A 556 24.99 -2.66 22.23
CA ASN A 556 23.92 -1.82 22.76
C ASN A 556 23.39 -2.30 24.12
N LEU A 557 23.29 -3.61 24.33
CA LEU A 557 22.93 -4.19 25.64
C LEU A 557 23.99 -3.84 26.71
N LEU A 558 25.27 -4.03 26.41
CA LEU A 558 26.37 -3.65 27.30
C LEU A 558 26.37 -2.16 27.62
N TRP A 559 26.15 -1.32 26.61
CA TRP A 559 26.09 0.12 26.83
C TRP A 559 24.95 0.49 27.78
N ILE A 560 23.76 -0.11 27.63
CA ILE A 560 22.63 0.15 28.53
C ILE A 560 22.94 -0.34 29.95
N LYS A 561 23.48 -1.56 30.11
CA LYS A 561 23.91 -2.12 31.39
C LYS A 561 24.83 -1.16 32.15
N ASN A 562 25.78 -0.55 31.45
CA ASN A 562 26.79 0.33 32.06
C ASN A 562 26.32 1.77 32.29
N ASN A 563 25.21 2.21 31.68
CA ASN A 563 24.77 3.62 31.74
C ASN A 563 23.41 3.83 32.40
N ILE A 564 22.64 2.77 32.69
CA ILE A 564 21.36 2.92 33.37
C ILE A 564 21.57 3.17 34.87
N ASN A 565 20.99 4.26 35.39
CA ASN A 565 21.05 4.62 36.80
C ASN A 565 19.71 4.34 37.49
N THR A 566 19.67 3.34 38.36
CA THR A 566 18.45 2.90 39.05
C THR A 566 18.02 3.82 40.19
N ASN A 567 18.84 4.80 40.56
CA ASN A 567 18.53 5.75 41.63
C ASN A 567 17.75 6.99 41.15
N THR A 568 17.56 7.17 39.84
CA THR A 568 16.89 8.37 39.28
C THR A 568 15.43 8.13 38.92
N GLY A 569 14.60 9.13 39.16
CA GLY A 569 13.14 9.10 38.91
C GLY A 569 12.32 8.59 40.10
N ASN A 570 11.01 8.51 39.89
CA ASN A 570 10.03 8.02 40.87
C ASN A 570 10.14 6.51 41.09
N LEU A 571 9.41 5.97 42.09
CA LEU A 571 9.47 4.54 42.46
C LEU A 571 9.25 3.61 41.27
N SER A 572 8.23 3.87 40.45
CA SER A 572 7.94 3.06 39.25
C SER A 572 9.10 3.09 38.25
N SER A 573 9.71 4.26 38.02
CA SER A 573 10.85 4.40 37.11
C SER A 573 12.07 3.63 37.62
N ARG A 574 12.32 3.66 38.94
CA ARG A 574 13.43 2.90 39.56
C ARG A 574 13.21 1.40 39.43
N GLN A 575 12.02 0.90 39.78
CA GLN A 575 11.65 -0.52 39.61
C GLN A 575 11.78 -1.00 38.16
N HIS A 576 11.39 -0.16 37.19
CA HIS A 576 11.54 -0.45 35.77
C HIS A 576 13.02 -0.54 35.35
N LYS A 577 13.85 0.42 35.78
CA LYS A 577 15.30 0.41 35.49
C LYS A 577 15.99 -0.80 36.12
N ASP A 578 15.63 -1.15 37.36
CA ASP A 578 16.09 -2.37 38.04
C ASP A 578 15.71 -3.62 37.23
N TYR A 579 14.48 -3.68 36.72
CA TYR A 579 14.02 -4.80 35.89
C TYR A 579 14.76 -4.89 34.56
N ILE A 580 15.08 -3.75 33.91
CA ILE A 580 15.93 -3.75 32.71
C ILE A 580 17.30 -4.35 33.02
N LEU A 581 17.95 -3.93 34.12
CA LEU A 581 19.23 -4.50 34.53
C LEU A 581 19.12 -5.99 34.81
N PHE A 582 18.07 -6.42 35.50
CA PHE A 582 17.80 -7.83 35.74
C PHE A 582 17.72 -8.62 34.42
N LEU A 583 16.97 -8.13 33.44
CA LEU A 583 16.86 -8.78 32.12
C LEU A 583 18.22 -8.90 31.42
N ILE A 584 19.04 -7.85 31.44
CA ILE A 584 20.35 -7.87 30.77
C ILE A 584 21.32 -8.81 31.53
N ASN A 585 21.35 -8.75 32.86
CA ASN A 585 22.22 -9.59 33.69
C ASN A 585 21.82 -11.08 33.69
N SER A 586 20.58 -11.41 33.31
CA SER A 586 20.12 -12.80 33.22
C SER A 586 20.70 -13.57 32.03
N ILE A 587 21.40 -12.88 31.13
CA ILE A 587 22.01 -13.47 29.94
C ILE A 587 23.37 -14.03 30.36
N ASN A 588 23.49 -15.36 30.35
CA ASN A 588 24.79 -16.01 30.42
C ASN A 588 25.63 -15.45 29.26
N ASN A 589 26.71 -14.70 29.54
CA ASN A 589 27.65 -14.06 28.60
C ASN A 589 27.55 -12.52 28.41
N ILE A 590 26.83 -11.78 29.27
CA ILE A 590 26.92 -10.30 29.38
C ILE A 590 27.22 -9.87 30.81
#